data_AF-A0A4S4B4Y4-F1
#
_entry.id   AF-A0A4S4B4Y4-F1
#
_cell.length_a   1.000
_cell.length_b   1.000
_cell.length_c   1.000
_cell.angle_alpha   90.00
_cell.angle_beta   90.00
_cell.angle_gamma   90.00
#
_symmetry.space_group_name_H-M   'P 1'
#
loop_
_entity.id
_entity.type
_entity.pdbx_description
1 polymer ?
#
loop_
_entity_poly.entity_id
_entity_poly.type
_entity_poly.pdbx_seq_one_letter_code
_entity_poly.pdbx_strand_id
1 'polypeptide(L)'
;MSGAIKSQSRGQAVAELLVRGSLYGVGAAALSAGLGYLRGQTLAGALDGLNWAGILLWILAGAMIYGSIGTSSAEVELRSRLGEGTKLDALPFAPMLMALIAGCVCFLVAWSLKAAF
;
A
#
# COMPACT_ATOMS: atom_id res chain seq x y z
N MET A 1 24.79 -22.07 -7.37
CA MET A 1 23.58 -21.81 -8.17
C MET A 1 23.51 -20.31 -8.45
N SER A 2 23.93 -19.90 -9.63
CA SER A 2 23.94 -18.50 -10.06
C SER A 2 22.52 -18.08 -10.40
N GLY A 3 21.83 -17.46 -9.44
CA GLY A 3 20.52 -16.84 -9.67
C GLY A 3 20.74 -15.60 -10.53
N ALA A 4 20.62 -15.76 -11.85
CA ALA A 4 20.62 -14.65 -12.79
C ALA A 4 19.54 -13.66 -12.34
N ILE A 5 19.96 -12.52 -11.78
CA ILE A 5 19.07 -11.39 -11.50
C ILE A 5 18.62 -10.89 -12.87
N LYS A 6 17.50 -11.43 -13.34
CA LYS A 6 16.87 -11.02 -14.59
C LYS A 6 16.55 -9.53 -14.40
N SER A 7 17.25 -8.68 -15.15
CA SER A 7 16.99 -7.24 -15.22
C SER A 7 15.49 -7.03 -15.41
N GLN A 8 14.80 -6.65 -14.35
CA GLN A 8 13.36 -6.49 -14.35
C GLN A 8 13.05 -5.25 -15.19
N SER A 9 12.26 -5.42 -16.24
CA SER A 9 11.81 -4.26 -17.01
C SER A 9 10.92 -3.39 -16.11
N ARG A 10 10.95 -2.07 -16.30
CA ARG A 10 10.13 -1.14 -15.49
C ARG A 10 8.64 -1.54 -15.48
N GLY A 11 8.15 -2.09 -16.59
CA GLY A 11 6.79 -2.62 -16.70
C GLY A 11 6.53 -3.86 -15.85
N GLN A 12 7.49 -4.78 -15.76
CA GLN A 12 7.38 -5.96 -14.87
C GLN A 12 7.38 -5.56 -13.40
N ALA A 13 8.14 -4.53 -13.00
CA ALA A 13 8.14 -4.02 -11.64
C ALA A 13 6.78 -3.40 -11.26
N VAL A 14 6.20 -2.60 -12.16
CA VAL A 14 4.86 -2.02 -11.95
C VAL A 14 3.79 -3.10 -11.89
N ALA A 15 3.83 -4.08 -12.80
CA ALA A 15 2.88 -5.20 -12.79
C ALA A 15 2.96 -6.01 -11.49
N GLU A 16 4.18 -6.28 -11.01
CA GLU A 16 4.37 -6.99 -9.75
C GLU A 16 3.84 -6.19 -8.54
N LEU A 17 4.05 -4.87 -8.51
CA LEU A 17 3.49 -4.00 -7.48
C LEU A 17 1.96 -3.99 -7.51
N LEU A 18 1.36 -3.94 -8.69
CA LEU A 18 -0.09 -4.03 -8.87
C LEU A 18 -0.65 -5.37 -8.38
N VAL A 19 -0.03 -6.48 -8.76
CA VAL A 19 -0.48 -7.82 -8.38
C VAL A 19 -0.33 -8.05 -6.87
N ARG A 20 0.83 -7.71 -6.30
CA ARG A 20 1.04 -7.89 -4.85
C ARG A 20 0.15 -6.94 -4.04
N GLY A 21 0.07 -5.66 -4.43
CA GLY A 21 -0.79 -4.67 -3.79
C GLY A 21 -2.27 -5.07 -3.82
N SER A 22 -2.74 -5.60 -4.95
CA SER A 22 -4.11 -6.10 -5.06
C SER A 22 -4.36 -7.36 -4.23
N LEU A 23 -3.43 -8.32 -4.20
CA LEU A 23 -3.51 -9.49 -3.31
C LEU A 23 -3.62 -9.10 -1.84
N TYR A 24 -2.77 -8.17 -1.38
CA TYR A 24 -2.84 -7.65 -0.01
C TYR A 24 -4.14 -6.89 0.24
N GLY A 25 -4.61 -6.11 -0.73
CA GLY A 25 -5.91 -5.42 -0.67
C GLY A 25 -7.09 -6.37 -0.55
N VAL A 26 -7.11 -7.45 -1.34
CA VAL A 26 -8.16 -8.49 -1.27
C VAL A 26 -8.12 -9.19 0.09
N GLY A 27 -6.93 -9.55 0.58
CA GLY A 27 -6.78 -10.15 1.91
C GLY A 27 -7.27 -9.24 3.03
N ALA A 28 -6.87 -7.96 3.00
CA ALA A 28 -7.30 -6.97 3.97
C ALA A 28 -8.81 -6.72 3.91
N ALA A 29 -9.39 -6.63 2.71
CA ALA A 29 -10.83 -6.48 2.50
C ALA A 29 -11.61 -7.71 3.02
N ALA A 30 -11.15 -8.93 2.75
CA ALA A 30 -11.81 -10.14 3.22
C ALA A 30 -11.81 -10.22 4.76
N LEU A 31 -10.68 -9.90 5.40
CA LEU A 31 -10.57 -9.88 6.86
C LEU A 31 -11.42 -8.78 7.49
N SER A 32 -11.40 -7.57 6.94
CA SER A 32 -12.17 -6.44 7.49
C SER A 32 -13.66 -6.57 7.24
N ALA A 33 -14.08 -7.08 6.07
CA ALA A 33 -15.47 -7.46 5.80
C ALA A 33 -15.95 -8.51 6.80
N GLY A 34 -15.16 -9.56 7.00
CA GLY A 34 -15.49 -10.65 7.91
C GLY A 34 -15.61 -10.18 9.35
N LEU A 35 -14.66 -9.38 9.84
CA LEU A 35 -14.71 -8.79 11.18
C LEU A 35 -15.89 -7.83 11.36
N GLY A 36 -16.15 -6.98 10.36
CA GLY A 36 -17.29 -6.06 10.35
C GLY A 36 -18.63 -6.80 10.36
N TYR A 37 -18.73 -7.86 9.55
CA TYR A 37 -19.90 -8.73 9.50
C TYR A 37 -20.11 -9.47 10.83
N LEU A 38 -19.07 -10.02 11.44
CA LEU A 38 -19.19 -10.71 12.73
C LEU A 38 -19.63 -9.76 13.86
N ARG A 39 -19.22 -8.50 13.81
CA ARG A 39 -19.53 -7.49 14.83
C ARG A 39 -20.95 -6.95 14.72
N GLY A 40 -21.49 -6.82 13.51
CA GLY A 40 -22.81 -6.26 13.26
C GLY A 40 -23.87 -7.24 12.77
N GLN A 41 -23.50 -8.49 12.46
CA GLN A 41 -24.28 -9.53 11.77
C GLN A 41 -25.06 -9.02 10.54
N THR A 42 -24.59 -7.94 9.93
CA THR A 42 -25.30 -7.20 8.88
C THR A 42 -24.33 -6.80 7.79
N LEU A 43 -24.88 -6.62 6.58
CA LEU A 43 -24.12 -6.11 5.44
C LEU A 43 -23.55 -4.71 5.70
N ALA A 44 -24.26 -3.91 6.51
CA ALA A 44 -23.80 -2.60 6.97
C ALA A 44 -22.51 -2.71 7.80
N GLY A 45 -22.40 -3.70 8.69
CA GLY A 45 -21.18 -3.96 9.45
C GLY A 45 -20.00 -4.35 8.57
N ALA A 46 -20.23 -5.15 7.52
CA ALA A 46 -19.18 -5.53 6.56
C ALA A 46 -18.67 -4.32 5.75
N LEU A 47 -19.58 -3.43 5.32
CA LEU A 47 -19.24 -2.20 4.61
C LEU A 47 -18.46 -1.23 5.50
N ASP A 48 -18.85 -1.10 6.77
CA ASP A 48 -18.15 -0.24 7.73
C ASP A 48 -16.73 -0.75 8.00
N GLY A 49 -16.57 -2.07 8.19
CA GLY A 49 -15.25 -2.71 8.31
C GLY A 49 -14.35 -2.45 7.10
N LEU A 50 -14.91 -2.53 5.89
CA LEU A 50 -14.18 -2.24 4.65
C LEU A 50 -13.75 -0.76 4.55
N ASN A 51 -14.63 0.17 4.90
CA ASN A 51 -14.33 1.60 4.88
C ASN A 51 -13.21 1.94 5.86
N TRP A 52 -13.27 1.41 7.09
CA TRP A 52 -12.21 1.60 8.08
C TRP A 52 -10.87 1.03 7.62
N ALA A 53 -10.87 -0.16 7.01
CA ALA A 53 -9.66 -0.75 6.44
C ALA A 53 -9.07 0.11 5.31
N GLY A 54 -9.92 0.62 4.41
CA GLY A 54 -9.50 1.53 3.33
C GLY A 54 -8.86 2.81 3.87
N ILE A 55 -9.49 3.44 4.87
CA ILE A 55 -8.98 4.65 5.54
C ILE A 55 -7.63 4.37 6.21
N LEU A 56 -7.52 3.28 6.97
CA LEU A 56 -6.27 2.92 7.65
C LEU A 56 -5.12 2.68 6.68
N LEU A 57 -5.37 2.00 5.56
CA LEU A 57 -4.35 1.76 4.53
C LEU A 57 -3.91 3.06 3.84
N TRP A 58 -4.84 4.00 3.63
CA TRP A 58 -4.52 5.32 3.09
C TRP A 58 -3.74 6.19 4.07
N ILE A 59 -4.12 6.19 5.35
CA ILE A 59 -3.35 6.88 6.41
C ILE A 59 -1.95 6.29 6.51
N LEU A 60 -1.82 4.96 6.46
CA LEU A 60 -0.53 4.29 6.50
C LEU A 60 0.35 4.67 5.30
N ALA A 61 -0.23 4.72 4.09
CA ALA A 61 0.48 5.21 2.91
C ALA A 61 0.95 6.66 3.08
N GLY A 62 0.09 7.54 3.63
CA GLY A 62 0.44 8.92 3.98
C GLY A 62 1.56 9.03 5.01
N ALA A 63 1.53 8.20 6.06
CA ALA A 63 2.57 8.14 7.09
C ALA A 63 3.92 7.68 6.51
N MET A 64 3.90 6.71 5.59
CA MET A 64 5.10 6.30 4.85
C MET A 64 5.66 7.42 3.97
N ILE A 65 4.80 8.20 3.31
CA ILE A 65 5.21 9.39 2.55
C ILE A 65 5.88 10.40 3.48
N TYR A 66 5.21 10.78 4.56
CA TYR A 66 5.72 11.76 5.52
C TYR A 66 7.06 11.33 6.13
N GLY A 67 7.16 10.06 6.55
CA GLY A 67 8.40 9.48 7.05
C GLY A 67 9.51 9.50 6.00
N SER A 68 9.21 9.15 4.76
CA SER A 68 10.20 9.14 3.66
C SER A 68 10.74 10.54 3.32
N ILE A 69 9.92 11.59 3.42
CA ILE A 69 10.34 12.97 3.22
C ILE A 69 11.28 13.42 4.34
N GLY A 70 10.95 13.05 5.59
CA GLY A 70 11.77 13.35 6.77
C GLY A 70 13.15 12.68 6.72
N THR A 71 13.20 11.38 6.42
CA THR A 71 14.46 10.63 6.31
C THR A 71 15.28 11.08 5.10
N SER A 72 14.65 11.34 3.95
CA SER A 72 15.38 11.83 2.76
C SER A 72 16.03 13.19 3.04
N SER A 73 15.36 14.08 3.77
CA SER A 73 15.92 15.40 4.12
C SER A 73 17.12 15.28 5.06
N ALA A 74 17.03 14.39 6.06
CA ALA A 74 18.12 14.15 7.01
C ALA A 74 19.34 13.47 6.36
N GLU A 75 19.11 12.52 5.45
CA GLU A 75 20.20 11.85 4.71
C GLU A 75 20.89 12.80 3.73
N VAL A 76 20.14 13.66 3.04
CA VAL A 76 20.69 14.70 2.16
C VAL A 76 21.55 15.67 2.98
N GLU A 77 21.09 16.09 4.16
CA GLU A 77 21.87 16.98 5.03
C GLU A 77 23.17 16.32 5.49
N LEU A 78 23.12 15.09 6.01
CA LEU A 78 24.31 14.35 6.46
C LEU A 78 25.31 14.09 5.33
N ARG A 79 24.83 13.76 4.13
CA ARG A 79 25.70 13.50 2.96
C ARG A 79 26.28 14.78 2.38
N SER A 80 25.54 15.89 2.41
CA SER A 80 26.06 17.20 2.00
C SER A 80 27.25 17.66 2.86
N ARG A 81 27.25 17.29 4.15
CA ARG A 81 28.38 17.53 5.07
C ARG A 81 29.59 16.65 4.78
N LEU A 82 29.40 15.50 4.10
CA LEU A 82 30.45 14.55 3.73
C LEU A 82 30.98 14.76 2.30
N GLY A 83 30.39 15.68 1.52
CA GLY A 83 30.80 15.95 0.13
C GLY A 83 30.45 14.84 -0.85
N GLU A 84 29.67 13.84 -0.46
CA GLU A 84 29.22 12.76 -1.33
C GLU A 84 27.95 13.17 -2.11
N GLY A 85 27.94 12.87 -3.42
CA GLY A 85 26.77 13.08 -4.27
C GLY A 85 25.59 12.22 -3.80
N THR A 86 24.37 12.76 -3.91
CA THR A 86 23.13 12.09 -3.51
C THR A 86 22.93 10.79 -4.29
N LYS A 87 23.18 9.64 -3.65
CA LYS A 87 22.55 8.39 -4.08
C LYS A 87 21.06 8.52 -3.78
N LEU A 88 20.22 8.40 -4.82
CA LEU A 88 18.82 8.03 -4.66
C LEU A 88 18.79 6.60 -4.11
N ASP A 89 19.11 6.43 -2.82
CA ASP A 89 18.73 5.21 -2.12
C ASP A 89 17.21 5.10 -2.23
N ALA A 90 16.79 3.91 -2.65
CA ALA A 90 15.45 3.65 -3.14
C ALA A 90 14.40 4.16 -2.13
N LEU A 91 13.82 5.33 -2.42
CA LEU A 91 12.62 5.80 -1.75
C LEU A 91 11.64 4.63 -1.65
N PRO A 92 10.96 4.42 -0.50
CA PRO A 92 10.05 3.31 -0.28
C PRO A 92 8.73 3.47 -1.08
N PHE A 93 8.82 3.83 -2.36
CA PHE A 93 7.73 3.94 -3.31
C PHE A 93 7.00 2.62 -3.48
N ALA A 94 7.70 1.49 -3.42
CA ALA A 94 7.11 0.16 -3.56
C ALA A 94 6.06 -0.14 -2.45
N PRO A 95 6.40 -0.11 -1.15
CA PRO A 95 5.40 -0.35 -0.09
C PRO A 95 4.32 0.72 -0.03
N MET A 96 4.65 1.98 -0.34
CA MET A 96 3.68 3.07 -0.44
C MET A 96 2.63 2.80 -1.53
N LEU A 97 3.07 2.48 -2.75
CA LEU A 97 2.18 2.14 -3.86
C LEU A 97 1.33 0.91 -3.53
N MET A 98 1.91 -0.11 -2.90
CA MET A 98 1.14 -1.28 -2.46
C MET A 98 0.04 -0.92 -1.46
N ALA A 99 0.33 -0.10 -0.46
CA ALA A 99 -0.67 0.35 0.51
C ALA A 99 -1.81 1.15 -0.16
N LEU A 100 -1.46 1.98 -1.15
CA LEU A 100 -2.43 2.76 -1.92
C LEU A 100 -3.34 1.87 -2.79
N ILE A 101 -2.74 0.92 -3.51
CA ILE A 101 -3.45 -0.08 -4.33
C ILE A 101 -4.36 -0.92 -3.44
N ALA A 102 -3.86 -1.39 -2.29
CA ALA A 102 -4.62 -2.19 -1.35
C ALA A 102 -5.84 -1.42 -0.81
N GLY A 103 -5.67 -0.14 -0.44
CA GLY A 103 -6.77 0.72 -0.02
C GLY A 103 -7.82 0.94 -1.12
N CYS A 104 -7.38 1.17 -2.37
CA CYS A 104 -8.29 1.27 -3.52
C CYS A 104 -9.11 0.00 -3.73
N VAL A 105 -8.50 -1.19 -3.57
CA VAL A 105 -9.22 -2.47 -3.65
C VAL A 105 -10.29 -2.56 -2.56
N CYS A 106 -9.99 -2.18 -1.32
CA CYS A 106 -10.99 -2.14 -0.24
C CYS A 106 -12.19 -1.24 -0.63
N PHE A 107 -11.96 -0.02 -1.13
CA PHE A 107 -13.06 0.85 -1.54
C PHE A 107 -13.85 0.31 -2.74
N LEU A 108 -13.17 -0.30 -3.73
CA LEU A 108 -13.83 -0.92 -4.88
C LEU A 108 -14.72 -2.09 -4.47
N VAL A 109 -14.28 -2.91 -3.52
CA VAL A 109 -15.09 -4.01 -3.00
C VAL A 109 -16.30 -3.48 -2.22
N ALA A 110 -16.12 -2.43 -1.41
CA ALA A 110 -17.24 -1.79 -0.69
C ALA A 110 -18.27 -1.21 -1.65
N TRP A 111 -17.79 -0.53 -2.69
CA TRP A 111 -18.64 0.03 -3.72
C TRP A 111 -19.38 -1.06 -4.50
N SER A 112 -18.70 -2.13 -4.87
CA SER A 112 -19.29 -3.27 -5.59
C SER A 112 -20.34 -3.98 -4.75
N LEU A 113 -20.09 -4.18 -3.45
CA LEU A 113 -21.06 -4.72 -2.51
C LEU A 113 -22.27 -3.80 -2.39
N LYS A 114 -22.07 -2.48 -2.28
CA LYS A 114 -23.17 -1.52 -2.22
C LYS A 114 -23.97 -1.43 -3.53
N ALA A 115 -23.35 -1.69 -4.68
CA ALA A 115 -24.04 -1.68 -5.97
C ALA A 115 -24.86 -2.97 -6.23
N ALA A 116 -24.53 -4.06 -5.54
CA ALA A 116 -25.17 -5.36 -5.70
C ALA A 116 -26.44 -5.55 -4.85
N PHE A 117 -26.69 -4.66 -3.88
CA PHE A 117 -27.82 -4.70 -2.94
C PHE A 117 -28.54 -3.36 -2.88
#